data_AF-A0A2V6L4U0-F1
#
_entry.id   AF-A0A2V6L4U0-F1
#
_cell.length_a   1.000
_cell.length_b   1.000
_cell.length_c   1.000
_cell.angle_alpha   90.00
_cell.angle_beta   90.00
_cell.angle_gamma   90.00
#
_symmetry.space_group_name_H-M   'P 1'
#
loop_
_entity.id
_entity.type
_entity.pdbx_description
1 polymer ?
#
loop_
_entity_poly.entity_id
_entity_poly.type
_entity_poly.pdbx_seq_one_letter_code
_entity_poly.pdbx_strand_id
1 'polypeptide(L)'
;MNEFVQRLKQRKLVQWAVAYVAAAFALIQGLDIVAQRFSWPDSIERTLIIAACIGFFIAMVLAWYHGERGAQRVTGTELLIIVLLVSLGAFFLWRFAAGSRAPMVTSVSSVAPVATTEKSIAVLPFENLSSDKENAFFTDGVQDEILTALSRIADLKVISRTSVMQYKSGAPRNLREIGQQLGVAHVVEGSVQRAANKVRVNAQLIDARTDAHLWAQTYDRDLADVFAIQSEIAKAIADQLQAKLSPNEKKAIEQPPTTDLAAFDLYSRAKSLILTTNFSATNDPDLRKAIELLDEAVKRDPSFFDAYCQLAYAHVYFYGVRGDHTPARLALAEAALQAATRLRPDAAETHLARANYLYYGRRDYAGALAELEIARRALPNDPRLFELTGYILRRRGQHEEGLQNLQRAVE
;
A
#
# COMPACT_ATOMS: atom_id res chain seq x y z
N MET A 1 54.63 8.65 -15.85
CA MET A 1 53.81 7.54 -15.33
C MET A 1 54.63 6.43 -14.63
N ASN A 2 55.84 6.11 -15.10
CA ASN A 2 56.60 4.94 -14.59
C ASN A 2 57.28 5.14 -13.22
N GLU A 3 57.67 6.36 -12.82
CA GLU A 3 58.25 6.61 -11.49
C GLU A 3 57.22 6.51 -10.35
N PHE A 4 55.99 6.97 -10.57
CA PHE A 4 54.92 6.95 -9.55
C PHE A 4 54.50 5.50 -9.22
N VAL A 5 54.39 4.66 -10.25
CA VAL A 5 54.07 3.24 -10.11
C VAL A 5 55.21 2.46 -9.45
N GLN A 6 56.47 2.85 -9.69
CA GLN A 6 57.61 2.24 -8.98
C GLN A 6 57.68 2.65 -7.50
N ARG A 7 57.37 3.91 -7.14
CA ARG A 7 57.29 4.36 -5.74
C ARG A 7 56.19 3.65 -4.95
N LEU A 8 55.07 3.32 -5.61
CA LEU A 8 53.98 2.52 -5.03
C LEU A 8 54.37 1.06 -4.77
N LYS A 9 55.31 0.49 -5.55
CA LYS A 9 55.81 -0.88 -5.35
C LYS A 9 56.91 -0.98 -4.28
N GLN A 10 57.70 0.07 -4.06
CA GLN A 10 58.75 0.08 -3.04
C GLN A 10 58.21 0.27 -1.61
N ARG A 11 57.07 0.95 -1.46
CA ARG A 11 56.40 1.10 -0.16
C ARG A 11 55.37 -0.01 0.01
N LYS A 12 55.34 -0.70 1.14
CA LYS A 12 54.41 -1.82 1.45
C LYS A 12 52.91 -1.46 1.42
N LEU A 13 52.52 -0.32 0.86
CA LEU A 13 51.14 0.15 0.73
C LEU A 13 50.21 -0.88 0.11
N VAL A 14 50.64 -1.54 -0.97
CA VAL A 14 49.80 -2.54 -1.65
C VAL A 14 49.51 -3.72 -0.72
N GLN A 15 50.49 -4.13 0.10
CA GLN A 15 50.31 -5.23 1.08
C GLN A 15 49.36 -4.82 2.22
N TRP A 16 49.49 -3.60 2.74
CA TRP A 16 48.61 -3.08 3.80
C TRP A 16 47.18 -2.81 3.30
N ALA A 17 47.02 -2.33 2.07
CA ALA A 17 45.71 -2.14 1.46
C ALA A 17 44.99 -3.48 1.25
N VAL A 18 45.70 -4.49 0.73
CA VAL A 18 45.14 -5.85 0.56
C VAL A 18 44.80 -6.48 1.92
N ALA A 19 45.66 -6.35 2.93
CA ALA A 19 45.41 -6.86 4.27
C ALA A 19 44.18 -6.19 4.93
N TYR A 20 44.04 -4.87 4.79
CA TYR A 20 42.90 -4.14 5.34
C TYR A 20 41.59 -4.53 4.67
N VAL A 21 41.57 -4.61 3.34
CA VAL A 21 40.37 -5.03 2.59
C VAL A 21 39.97 -6.45 2.98
N ALA A 22 40.92 -7.38 3.10
CA ALA A 22 40.63 -8.75 3.54
C ALA A 22 40.06 -8.81 4.97
N ALA A 23 40.63 -8.03 5.91
CA ALA A 23 40.17 -7.98 7.29
C ALA A 23 38.78 -7.32 7.42
N ALA A 24 38.55 -6.21 6.72
CA ALA A 24 37.27 -5.51 6.71
C ALA A 24 36.17 -6.40 6.09
N PHE A 25 36.48 -7.11 5.01
CA PHE A 25 35.56 -8.06 4.39
C PHE A 25 35.19 -9.21 5.34
N ALA A 26 36.16 -9.82 6.01
CA ALA A 26 35.91 -10.88 6.98
C ALA A 26 35.07 -10.40 8.18
N LEU A 27 35.32 -9.18 8.67
CA LEU A 27 34.56 -8.57 9.75
C LEU A 27 33.09 -8.32 9.36
N ILE A 28 32.87 -7.75 8.17
CA ILE A 28 31.52 -7.47 7.66
C ILE A 28 30.75 -8.78 7.50
N GLN A 29 31.35 -9.81 6.90
CA GLN A 29 30.69 -11.12 6.78
C GLN A 29 30.35 -11.76 8.13
N GLY A 30 31.24 -11.66 9.12
CA GLY A 30 30.95 -12.15 10.47
C GLY A 30 29.79 -11.40 11.15
N LEU A 31 29.71 -10.09 10.92
CA LEU A 31 28.65 -9.24 11.45
C LEU A 31 27.31 -9.48 10.75
N ASP A 32 27.28 -9.78 9.45
CA ASP A 32 26.04 -10.13 8.73
C ASP A 32 25.41 -11.41 9.29
N ILE A 33 26.22 -12.41 9.63
CA ILE A 33 25.74 -13.67 10.25
C ILE A 33 25.07 -13.38 11.61
N VAL A 34 25.63 -12.46 12.39
CA VAL A 34 25.06 -12.03 13.67
C VAL A 34 23.81 -11.18 13.45
N ALA A 35 23.85 -10.22 12.52
CA ALA A 35 22.75 -9.32 12.21
C ALA A 35 21.50 -10.10 11.75
N GLN A 36 21.66 -11.10 10.88
CA GLN A 36 20.58 -11.98 10.46
C GLN A 36 19.99 -12.80 11.63
N ARG A 37 20.84 -13.25 12.56
CA ARG A 37 20.39 -14.07 13.70
C ARG A 37 19.68 -13.27 14.79
N PHE A 38 19.96 -11.97 14.89
CA PHE A 38 19.37 -11.07 15.89
C PHE A 38 18.43 -10.00 15.29
N SER A 39 18.09 -10.11 13.99
CA SER A 39 17.15 -9.23 13.28
C SER A 39 17.49 -7.73 13.40
N TRP A 40 18.78 -7.38 13.21
CA TRP A 40 19.21 -5.98 13.30
C TRP A 40 18.66 -5.14 12.13
N PRO A 41 18.32 -3.87 12.36
CA PRO A 41 17.89 -2.96 11.29
C PRO A 41 18.97 -2.71 10.23
N ASP A 42 18.58 -2.65 8.95
CA ASP A 42 19.47 -2.41 7.79
C ASP A 42 20.30 -1.11 7.88
N SER A 43 19.88 -0.16 8.72
CA SER A 43 20.63 1.08 8.98
C SER A 43 21.97 0.84 9.68
N ILE A 44 22.08 -0.21 10.49
CA ILE A 44 23.32 -0.56 11.22
C ILE A 44 24.36 -1.12 10.24
N GLU A 45 23.95 -2.02 9.34
CA GLU A 45 24.81 -2.59 8.31
C GLU A 45 25.40 -1.48 7.40
N ARG A 46 24.56 -0.57 6.93
CA ARG A 46 25.00 0.58 6.12
C ARG A 46 26.01 1.47 6.84
N THR A 47 25.81 1.69 8.15
CA THR A 47 26.73 2.51 8.96
C THR A 47 28.09 1.84 9.13
N LEU A 48 28.12 0.52 9.30
CA LEU A 48 29.35 -0.27 9.42
C LEU A 48 30.16 -0.27 8.12
N ILE A 49 29.50 -0.40 6.97
CA ILE A 49 30.16 -0.33 5.65
C ILE A 49 30.82 1.04 5.45
N ILE A 50 30.10 2.13 5.77
CA ILE A 50 30.63 3.49 5.66
C ILE A 50 31.84 3.67 6.60
N ALA A 51 31.76 3.16 7.84
CA ALA A 51 32.86 3.22 8.79
C ALA A 51 34.10 2.45 8.30
N ALA A 52 33.91 1.27 7.68
CA ALA A 52 35.00 0.50 7.10
C ALA A 52 35.66 1.22 5.91
N CYS A 53 34.87 1.88 5.05
CA CYS A 53 35.39 2.70 3.96
C CYS A 53 36.24 3.88 4.48
N ILE A 54 35.77 4.59 5.50
CA ILE A 54 36.52 5.69 6.12
C ILE A 54 37.82 5.17 6.75
N GLY A 55 37.72 4.06 7.49
CA GLY A 55 38.87 3.42 8.11
C GLY A 55 39.93 2.95 7.11
N PHE A 56 39.54 2.52 5.90
CA PHE A 56 40.46 2.15 4.83
C PHE A 56 41.35 3.33 4.41
N PHE A 57 40.77 4.52 4.21
CA PHE A 57 41.54 5.70 3.84
C PHE A 57 42.49 6.14 4.97
N ILE A 58 42.04 6.08 6.22
CA ILE A 58 42.89 6.37 7.39
C ILE A 58 44.06 5.37 7.45
N ALA A 59 43.79 4.08 7.29
CA ALA A 59 44.82 3.04 7.30
C ALA A 59 45.82 3.22 6.14
N MET A 60 45.36 3.64 4.95
CA MET A 60 46.23 3.90 3.81
C MET A 60 47.15 5.10 4.04
N VAL A 61 46.65 6.16 4.67
CA VAL A 61 47.44 7.34 5.06
C VAL A 61 48.48 6.97 6.12
N LEU A 62 48.10 6.17 7.12
CA LEU A 62 49.02 5.69 8.15
C LEU A 62 50.10 4.75 7.59
N ALA A 63 49.73 3.84 6.68
CA ALA A 63 50.65 2.94 6.00
C ALA A 63 51.60 3.67 5.04
N TRP A 64 51.14 4.78 4.43
CA TRP A 64 51.99 5.67 3.63
C TRP A 64 53.03 6.41 4.47
N TYR A 65 52.70 6.72 5.72
CA TYR A 65 53.55 7.50 6.61
C TYR A 65 54.56 6.65 7.41
N HIS A 66 54.18 5.44 7.85
CA HIS A 66 55.01 4.54 8.67
C HIS A 66 55.80 3.48 7.87
N GLY A 67 55.78 3.56 6.54
CA GLY A 67 56.32 2.52 5.64
C GLY A 67 57.85 2.33 5.64
N GLU A 68 58.62 3.26 6.22
CA GLU A 68 60.06 3.11 6.45
C GLU A 68 60.38 3.50 7.91
N ARG A 69 61.17 2.65 8.59
CA ARG A 69 61.34 2.64 10.05
C ARG A 69 61.90 3.96 10.62
N GLY A 70 61.36 4.39 11.76
CA GLY A 70 62.14 4.98 12.86
C GLY A 70 61.80 6.41 13.27
N ALA A 71 61.11 6.53 14.41
CA ALA A 71 61.09 7.65 15.36
C ALA A 71 60.93 9.08 14.81
N GLN A 72 59.71 9.64 14.89
CA GLN A 72 59.54 11.09 15.01
C GLN A 72 58.25 11.47 15.75
N ARG A 73 58.33 12.54 16.54
CA ARG A 73 57.27 13.07 17.41
C ARG A 73 56.22 13.79 16.57
N VAL A 74 54.96 13.58 16.93
CA VAL A 74 53.79 14.17 16.26
C VAL A 74 53.93 15.69 16.18
N THR A 75 54.03 16.24 14.98
CA THR A 75 54.17 17.69 14.75
C THR A 75 52.80 18.36 14.75
N GLY A 76 52.71 19.63 15.19
CA GLY A 76 51.43 20.35 15.37
C GLY A 76 50.57 20.47 14.10
N THR A 77 51.18 20.39 12.93
CA THR A 77 50.49 20.33 11.63
C THR A 77 49.77 19.00 11.41
N GLU A 78 50.20 17.92 12.04
CA GLU A 78 49.61 16.57 11.92
C GLU A 78 48.34 16.44 12.76
N LEU A 79 48.35 17.02 13.97
CA LEU A 79 47.13 17.16 14.78
C LEU A 79 46.07 17.98 14.04
N LEU A 80 46.48 19.04 13.32
CA LEU A 80 45.56 19.84 12.53
C LEU A 80 44.92 19.04 11.40
N ILE A 81 45.67 18.19 10.69
CA ILE A 81 45.12 17.37 9.59
C ILE A 81 44.16 16.29 10.13
N ILE A 82 44.52 15.63 11.24
CA ILE A 82 43.64 14.64 11.87
C ILE A 82 42.36 15.30 12.39
N VAL A 83 42.48 16.44 13.08
CA VAL A 83 41.32 17.22 13.52
C VAL A 83 40.48 17.65 12.34
N LEU A 84 41.08 18.08 11.23
CA LEU A 84 40.34 18.51 10.04
C LEU A 84 39.60 17.33 9.38
N LEU A 85 40.22 16.15 9.27
CA LEU A 85 39.59 14.95 8.71
C LEU A 85 38.48 14.39 9.62
N VAL A 86 38.70 14.38 10.94
CA VAL A 86 37.67 14.02 11.92
C VAL A 86 36.52 15.02 11.89
N SER A 87 36.82 16.32 11.75
CA SER A 87 35.82 17.38 11.63
C SER A 87 35.03 17.28 10.33
N LEU A 88 35.68 16.94 9.21
CA LEU A 88 35.03 16.73 7.92
C LEU A 88 34.15 15.47 7.95
N GLY A 89 34.64 14.39 8.57
CA GLY A 89 33.88 13.17 8.79
C GLY A 89 32.68 13.38 9.71
N ALA A 90 32.86 14.11 10.81
CA ALA A 90 31.78 14.52 11.72
C ALA A 90 30.78 15.47 11.04
N PHE A 91 31.23 16.38 10.17
CA PHE A 91 30.37 17.25 9.37
C PHE A 91 29.53 16.47 8.37
N PHE A 92 30.11 15.51 7.65
CA PHE A 92 29.35 14.64 6.74
C PHE A 92 28.43 13.68 7.48
N LEU A 93 28.85 13.13 8.63
CA LEU A 93 28.00 12.35 9.52
C LEU A 93 26.83 13.19 10.06
N TRP A 94 27.07 14.42 10.48
CA TRP A 94 26.01 15.34 10.91
C TRP A 94 25.11 15.72 9.75
N ARG A 95 25.63 15.95 8.55
CA ARG A 95 24.83 16.31 7.37
C ARG A 95 24.00 15.13 6.84
N PHE A 96 24.47 13.89 6.99
CA PHE A 96 23.70 12.69 6.63
C PHE A 96 22.76 12.23 7.76
N ALA A 97 23.14 12.39 9.03
CA ALA A 97 22.25 12.15 10.18
C ALA A 97 21.15 13.23 10.29
N ALA A 98 21.48 14.48 9.97
CA ALA A 98 20.51 15.58 9.83
C ALA A 98 19.77 15.52 8.48
N GLY A 99 20.33 14.86 7.46
CA GLY A 99 19.72 14.63 6.16
C GLY A 99 18.57 13.60 6.17
N SER A 100 18.37 12.89 7.29
CA SER A 100 17.24 11.97 7.51
C SER A 100 16.25 12.48 8.56
N ARG A 101 16.41 13.72 9.03
CA ARG A 101 15.32 14.48 9.62
C ARG A 101 15.08 15.69 8.73
N ALA A 102 14.38 15.45 7.62
CA ALA A 102 13.39 16.44 7.23
C ALA A 102 12.65 16.83 8.52
N PRO A 103 12.46 18.11 8.86
CA PRO A 103 11.37 18.43 9.74
C PRO A 103 10.15 17.86 9.01
N MET A 104 9.68 16.70 9.47
CA MET A 104 8.28 16.37 9.36
C MET A 104 7.61 17.67 9.75
N VAL A 105 6.87 18.24 8.81
CA VAL A 105 6.16 19.49 9.00
C VAL A 105 5.23 19.24 10.19
N THR A 106 5.71 19.48 11.41
CA THR A 106 4.91 19.66 12.62
C THR A 106 4.37 21.08 12.57
N SER A 107 3.69 21.34 11.47
CA SER A 107 2.65 22.31 11.29
C SER A 107 1.75 21.70 10.23
N VAL A 108 1.13 20.57 10.60
CA VAL A 108 -0.33 20.54 10.43
C VAL A 108 -0.77 21.79 11.18
N SER A 109 -0.83 22.92 10.47
CA SER A 109 -1.69 24.03 10.85
C SER A 109 -2.93 23.33 11.32
N SER A 110 -3.29 23.51 12.59
CA SER A 110 -4.57 23.07 13.16
C SER A 110 -5.60 23.25 12.07
N VAL A 111 -5.87 22.17 11.31
CA VAL A 111 -6.95 22.15 10.36
C VAL A 111 -8.08 22.27 11.34
N ALA A 112 -8.74 23.44 11.32
CA ALA A 112 -9.95 23.66 12.09
C ALA A 112 -10.73 22.34 12.02
N PRO A 113 -11.08 21.72 13.16
CA PRO A 113 -11.48 20.32 13.20
C PRO A 113 -12.41 20.09 12.03
N VAL A 114 -11.97 19.30 11.04
CA VAL A 114 -12.79 19.00 9.87
C VAL A 114 -14.08 18.52 10.48
N ALA A 115 -15.17 19.25 10.26
CA ALA A 115 -16.43 18.95 10.91
C ALA A 115 -16.73 17.48 10.62
N THR A 116 -16.54 16.63 11.63
CA THR A 116 -16.68 15.19 11.47
C THR A 116 -18.14 15.00 11.18
N THR A 117 -18.43 14.60 9.94
CA THR A 117 -19.82 14.37 9.55
C THR A 117 -20.33 13.25 10.43
N GLU A 118 -21.45 13.44 11.13
CA GLU A 118 -21.98 12.41 12.04
C GLU A 118 -22.14 11.07 11.29
N LYS A 119 -22.58 11.11 10.04
CA LYS A 119 -22.69 9.94 9.16
C LYS A 119 -21.37 9.59 8.45
N SER A 120 -20.26 9.54 9.19
CA SER A 120 -18.97 9.12 8.67
C SER A 120 -18.48 7.84 9.33
N ILE A 121 -17.89 6.95 8.53
CA ILE A 121 -17.58 5.59 8.93
C ILE A 121 -16.26 5.09 8.33
N ALA A 122 -15.46 4.42 9.15
CA ALA A 122 -14.30 3.64 8.73
C ALA A 122 -14.51 2.16 9.07
N VAL A 123 -14.26 1.26 8.13
CA VAL A 123 -14.32 -0.19 8.37
C VAL A 123 -12.90 -0.71 8.54
N LEU A 124 -12.47 -0.96 9.78
CA LEU A 124 -11.12 -1.44 10.03
C LEU A 124 -10.93 -2.88 9.52
N PRO A 125 -9.68 -3.32 9.28
CA PRO A 125 -9.40 -4.71 8.94
C PRO A 125 -9.93 -5.65 10.03
N PHE A 126 -10.78 -6.61 9.62
CA PHE A 126 -11.36 -7.60 10.51
C PHE A 126 -10.30 -8.61 10.95
N GLU A 127 -10.42 -9.09 12.18
CA GLU A 127 -9.53 -10.13 12.71
C GLU A 127 -9.87 -11.50 12.10
N ASN A 128 -8.85 -12.22 11.64
CA ASN A 128 -9.03 -13.62 11.23
C ASN A 128 -8.86 -14.52 12.46
N LEU A 129 -9.97 -15.10 12.94
CA LEU A 129 -9.98 -16.06 14.05
C LEU A 129 -9.99 -17.53 13.57
N SER A 130 -9.82 -17.74 12.26
CA SER A 130 -9.67 -19.08 11.68
C SER A 130 -8.29 -19.65 11.98
N SER A 131 -8.20 -20.97 12.17
CA SER A 131 -6.92 -21.65 12.41
C SER A 131 -6.01 -21.68 11.17
N ASP A 132 -6.61 -21.67 9.98
CA ASP A 132 -5.89 -21.65 8.71
C ASP A 132 -5.59 -20.21 8.28
N LYS A 133 -4.31 -19.94 8.00
CA LYS A 133 -3.83 -18.64 7.54
C LYS A 133 -4.31 -18.29 6.14
N GLU A 134 -4.63 -19.28 5.31
CA GLU A 134 -5.20 -19.04 3.96
C GLU A 134 -6.56 -18.33 4.06
N ASN A 135 -7.29 -18.47 5.17
CA ASN A 135 -8.56 -17.75 5.41
C ASN A 135 -8.38 -16.26 5.70
N ALA A 136 -7.15 -15.74 5.79
CA ALA A 136 -6.90 -14.31 5.93
C ALA A 136 -7.44 -13.54 4.71
N PHE A 137 -7.26 -14.08 3.50
CA PHE A 137 -7.77 -13.46 2.28
C PHE A 137 -9.31 -13.46 2.23
N PHE A 138 -9.94 -14.53 2.72
CA PHE A 138 -11.39 -14.58 2.86
C PHE A 138 -11.89 -13.52 3.86
N THR A 139 -11.23 -13.40 5.01
CA THR A 139 -11.55 -12.38 6.04
C THR A 139 -11.43 -10.97 5.46
N ASP A 140 -10.32 -10.70 4.76
CA ASP A 140 -10.08 -9.43 4.07
C ASP A 140 -11.15 -9.17 2.99
N GLY A 141 -11.60 -10.21 2.28
CA GLY A 141 -12.67 -10.13 1.29
C GLY A 141 -14.02 -9.78 1.91
N VAL A 142 -14.38 -10.39 3.04
CA VAL A 142 -15.63 -10.05 3.77
C VAL A 142 -15.62 -8.59 4.22
N GLN A 143 -14.50 -8.11 4.78
CA GLN A 143 -14.34 -6.70 5.17
C GLN A 143 -14.50 -5.75 3.97
N ASP A 144 -13.89 -6.10 2.84
CA ASP A 144 -13.91 -5.29 1.62
C ASP A 144 -15.31 -5.23 0.98
N GLU A 145 -16.09 -6.31 1.05
CA GLU A 145 -17.47 -6.31 0.56
C GLU A 145 -18.41 -5.49 1.46
N ILE A 146 -18.23 -5.53 2.78
CA ILE A 146 -18.97 -4.64 3.70
C ILE A 146 -18.64 -3.18 3.37
N LEU A 147 -17.36 -2.85 3.19
CA LEU A 147 -16.93 -1.51 2.79
C LEU A 147 -17.52 -1.09 1.44
N THR A 148 -17.52 -1.99 0.46
CA THR A 148 -18.09 -1.76 -0.89
C THR A 148 -19.60 -1.53 -0.83
N ALA A 149 -20.32 -2.27 0.02
CA ALA A 149 -21.74 -2.06 0.23
C ALA A 149 -22.03 -0.70 0.87
N LEU A 150 -21.25 -0.30 1.88
CA LEU A 150 -21.40 1.01 2.53
C LEU A 150 -21.04 2.17 1.60
N SER A 151 -20.03 2.01 0.73
CA SER A 151 -19.59 3.09 -0.17
C SER A 151 -20.63 3.47 -1.22
N ARG A 152 -21.60 2.58 -1.50
CA ARG A 152 -22.76 2.82 -2.36
C ARG A 152 -23.78 3.77 -1.74
N ILE A 153 -23.77 3.99 -0.42
CA ILE A 153 -24.75 4.82 0.28
C ILE A 153 -24.30 6.29 0.23
N ALA A 154 -25.04 7.13 -0.48
CA ALA A 154 -24.66 8.54 -0.69
C ALA A 154 -24.74 9.39 0.60
N ASP A 155 -25.60 9.00 1.54
CA ASP A 155 -25.79 9.69 2.82
C ASP A 155 -24.71 9.33 3.87
N LEU A 156 -23.73 8.49 3.51
CA LEU A 156 -22.56 8.15 4.32
C LEU A 156 -21.28 8.74 3.71
N LYS A 157 -20.38 9.24 4.57
CA LYS A 157 -18.95 9.40 4.24
C LYS A 157 -18.23 8.11 4.62
N VAL A 158 -17.68 7.40 3.66
CA VAL A 158 -16.98 6.12 3.89
C VAL A 158 -15.49 6.28 3.61
N ILE A 159 -14.66 5.86 4.57
CA ILE A 159 -13.20 5.95 4.45
C ILE A 159 -12.63 4.85 3.58
N SER A 160 -11.65 5.19 2.75
CA SER A 160 -11.07 4.24 1.79
C SER A 160 -10.40 3.03 2.48
N ARG A 161 -10.42 1.87 1.80
CA ARG A 161 -9.74 0.66 2.28
C ARG A 161 -8.26 0.91 2.52
N THR A 162 -7.59 1.57 1.59
CA THR A 162 -6.15 1.83 1.66
C THR A 162 -5.77 2.59 2.92
N SER A 163 -6.61 3.55 3.34
CA SER A 163 -6.37 4.40 4.52
C SER A 163 -6.50 3.63 5.84
N VAL A 164 -7.35 2.59 5.87
CA VAL A 164 -7.53 1.75 7.06
C VAL A 164 -6.59 0.55 7.13
N MET A 165 -5.97 0.16 6.01
CA MET A 165 -5.06 -1.01 5.95
C MET A 165 -3.86 -0.88 6.90
N GLN A 166 -3.40 0.34 7.20
CA GLN A 166 -2.31 0.57 8.16
C GLN A 166 -2.65 0.10 9.59
N TYR A 167 -3.94 0.02 9.92
CA TYR A 167 -4.41 -0.42 11.23
C TYR A 167 -4.56 -1.95 11.31
N LYS A 168 -4.12 -2.72 10.31
CA LYS A 168 -4.18 -4.19 10.27
C LYS A 168 -3.31 -4.89 11.33
N SER A 169 -2.70 -4.16 12.27
CA SER A 169 -1.90 -4.77 13.34
C SER A 169 -2.76 -5.32 14.48
N GLY A 170 -2.27 -6.36 15.15
CA GLY A 170 -2.82 -6.91 16.39
C GLY A 170 -2.38 -6.14 17.65
N ALA A 171 -1.93 -4.90 17.48
CA ALA A 171 -1.61 -4.01 18.58
C ALA A 171 -2.92 -3.38 19.12
N PRO A 172 -2.97 -2.99 20.40
CA PRO A 172 -4.12 -2.28 20.94
C PRO A 172 -4.41 -1.03 20.11
N ARG A 173 -5.63 -0.91 19.59
CA ARG A 173 -6.08 0.22 18.78
C ARG A 173 -6.75 1.24 19.68
N ASN A 174 -6.32 2.50 19.60
CA ASN A 174 -7.05 3.59 20.21
C ASN A 174 -8.06 4.13 19.19
N LEU A 175 -9.33 3.70 19.30
CA LEU A 175 -10.38 4.05 18.36
C LEU A 175 -10.62 5.57 18.27
N ARG A 176 -10.38 6.30 19.36
CA ARG A 176 -10.47 7.76 19.36
C ARG A 176 -9.39 8.41 18.52
N GLU A 177 -8.15 7.94 18.63
CA GLU A 177 -7.06 8.43 17.79
C GLU A 177 -7.29 8.08 16.32
N ILE A 178 -7.75 6.86 16.04
CA ILE A 178 -8.07 6.42 14.67
C ILE A 178 -9.18 7.28 14.06
N GLY A 179 -10.27 7.51 14.81
CA GLY A 179 -11.37 8.36 14.37
C GLY A 179 -10.93 9.80 14.08
N GLN A 180 -10.03 10.35 14.90
CA GLN A 180 -9.46 11.68 14.67
C GLN A 180 -8.54 11.72 13.44
N GLN A 181 -7.68 10.72 13.27
CA GLN A 181 -6.76 10.63 12.13
C GLN A 181 -7.48 10.46 10.79
N LEU A 182 -8.54 9.65 10.78
CA LEU A 182 -9.37 9.40 9.60
C LEU A 182 -10.49 10.43 9.41
N GLY A 183 -10.74 11.30 10.40
CA GLY A 183 -11.80 12.29 10.36
C GLY A 183 -13.21 11.68 10.34
N VAL A 184 -13.43 10.59 11.10
CA VAL A 184 -14.71 9.90 11.21
C VAL A 184 -15.29 9.92 12.62
N ALA A 185 -16.62 9.92 12.68
CA ALA A 185 -17.38 9.77 13.92
C ALA A 185 -17.53 8.30 14.33
N HIS A 186 -17.58 7.38 13.37
CA HIS A 186 -17.86 5.97 13.63
C HIS A 186 -16.79 5.03 13.05
N VAL A 187 -16.54 3.94 13.77
CA VAL A 187 -15.63 2.88 13.36
C VAL A 187 -16.34 1.54 13.44
N VAL A 188 -16.13 0.70 12.42
CA VAL A 188 -16.54 -0.70 12.41
C VAL A 188 -15.34 -1.58 12.66
N GLU A 189 -15.49 -2.45 13.65
CA GLU A 189 -14.57 -3.54 13.91
C GLU A 189 -15.31 -4.87 13.81
N GLY A 190 -14.54 -5.95 13.69
CA GLY A 190 -15.12 -7.26 13.59
C GLY A 190 -14.08 -8.35 13.47
N SER A 191 -14.58 -9.58 13.45
CA SER A 191 -13.79 -10.77 13.25
C SER A 191 -14.52 -11.77 12.37
N VAL A 192 -13.75 -12.56 11.63
CA VAL A 192 -14.26 -13.64 10.80
C VAL A 192 -13.58 -14.93 11.22
N GLN A 193 -14.39 -15.95 11.42
CA GLN A 193 -13.95 -17.31 11.66
C GLN A 193 -14.63 -18.22 10.66
N ARG A 194 -13.83 -18.89 9.83
CA ARG A 194 -14.31 -19.93 8.92
C ARG A 194 -13.89 -21.29 9.46
N ALA A 195 -14.86 -22.18 9.60
CA ALA A 195 -14.64 -23.54 10.05
C ALA A 195 -15.49 -24.50 9.21
N ALA A 196 -14.82 -25.32 8.39
CA ALA A 196 -15.48 -26.21 7.44
C ALA A 196 -16.51 -25.46 6.56
N ASN A 197 -17.80 -25.79 6.70
CA ASN A 197 -18.89 -25.18 5.95
C ASN A 197 -19.62 -24.07 6.70
N LYS A 198 -19.10 -23.61 7.84
CA LYS A 198 -19.69 -22.52 8.63
C LYS A 198 -18.81 -21.29 8.62
N VAL A 199 -19.45 -20.14 8.69
CA VAL A 199 -18.82 -18.85 8.89
C VAL A 199 -19.43 -18.17 10.10
N ARG A 200 -18.57 -17.71 11.01
CA ARG A 200 -18.93 -16.83 12.09
C ARG A 200 -18.36 -15.46 11.83
N VAL A 201 -19.21 -14.44 11.76
CA VAL A 201 -18.82 -13.04 11.60
C VAL A 201 -19.29 -12.28 12.82
N ASN A 202 -18.37 -11.64 13.53
CA ASN A 202 -18.68 -10.64 14.53
C ASN A 202 -18.47 -9.26 13.92
N ALA A 203 -19.42 -8.36 14.07
CA ALA A 203 -19.30 -6.98 13.64
C ALA A 203 -19.85 -6.06 14.73
N GLN A 204 -19.17 -4.94 14.95
CA GLN A 204 -19.55 -3.92 15.91
C GLN A 204 -19.34 -2.53 15.32
N LEU A 205 -20.28 -1.64 15.62
CA LEU A 205 -20.23 -0.22 15.29
C LEU A 205 -19.98 0.57 16.57
N ILE A 206 -18.92 1.38 16.56
CA ILE A 206 -18.44 2.11 17.72
C ILE A 206 -18.40 3.61 17.41
N ASP A 207 -18.87 4.44 18.33
CA ASP A 207 -18.62 5.89 18.29
C ASP A 207 -17.15 6.13 18.69
N ALA A 208 -16.35 6.61 17.75
CA ALA A 208 -14.92 6.80 17.93
C ALA A 208 -14.60 7.87 19.00
N ARG A 209 -15.51 8.80 19.28
CA ARG A 209 -15.29 9.89 20.24
C ARG A 209 -15.42 9.39 21.66
N THR A 210 -16.47 8.60 21.92
CA THR A 210 -16.82 8.14 23.26
C THR A 210 -16.41 6.71 23.54
N ASP A 211 -15.93 5.96 22.54
CA ASP A 211 -15.65 4.53 22.62
C ASP A 211 -16.92 3.71 22.97
N ALA A 212 -18.09 4.24 22.59
CA ALA A 212 -19.37 3.62 22.92
C ALA A 212 -19.79 2.65 21.81
N HIS A 213 -20.10 1.41 22.17
CA HIS A 213 -20.66 0.43 21.26
C HIS A 213 -22.12 0.80 20.94
N LEU A 214 -22.37 1.24 19.71
CA LEU A 214 -23.70 1.61 19.24
C LEU A 214 -24.51 0.39 18.79
N TRP A 215 -23.82 -0.60 18.23
CA TRP A 215 -24.41 -1.85 17.76
C TRP A 215 -23.33 -2.92 17.73
N ALA A 216 -23.71 -4.17 18.04
CA ALA A 216 -22.85 -5.33 17.89
C ALA A 216 -23.71 -6.55 17.60
N GLN A 217 -23.28 -7.37 16.65
CA GLN A 217 -23.99 -8.59 16.28
C GLN A 217 -23.02 -9.70 15.88
N THR A 218 -23.40 -10.92 16.22
CA THR A 218 -22.71 -12.13 15.78
C THR A 218 -23.62 -12.92 14.85
N TYR A 219 -23.08 -13.27 13.70
CA TYR A 219 -23.71 -14.13 12.71
C TYR A 219 -22.98 -15.46 12.71
N ASP A 220 -23.72 -16.56 12.84
CA ASP A 220 -23.19 -17.92 12.76
C ASP A 220 -24.09 -18.69 11.79
N ARG A 221 -23.65 -18.81 10.54
CA ARG A 221 -24.44 -19.40 9.45
C ARG A 221 -23.58 -20.30 8.58
N ASP A 222 -24.22 -20.96 7.62
CA ASP A 222 -23.51 -21.68 6.58
C ASP A 222 -22.70 -20.72 5.72
N LEU A 223 -21.56 -21.17 5.22
CA LEU A 223 -20.64 -20.38 4.41
C LEU A 223 -21.33 -19.83 3.14
N ALA A 224 -22.33 -20.56 2.62
CA ALA A 224 -23.16 -20.14 1.49
C ALA A 224 -23.92 -18.82 1.76
N ASP A 225 -24.18 -18.49 3.02
CA ASP A 225 -24.90 -17.28 3.42
C ASP A 225 -23.98 -16.06 3.66
N VAL A 226 -22.67 -16.18 3.37
CA VAL A 226 -21.71 -15.09 3.67
C VAL A 226 -22.10 -13.76 3.02
N PHE A 227 -22.61 -13.78 1.78
CA PHE A 227 -23.04 -12.56 1.09
C PHE A 227 -24.28 -11.94 1.74
N ALA A 228 -25.21 -12.77 2.22
CA ALA A 228 -26.37 -12.28 2.97
C ALA A 228 -25.95 -11.62 4.28
N ILE A 229 -24.98 -12.20 4.99
CA ILE A 229 -24.41 -11.61 6.21
C ILE A 229 -23.81 -10.23 5.92
N GLN A 230 -23.02 -10.08 4.85
CA GLN A 230 -22.42 -8.79 4.48
C GLN A 230 -23.48 -7.73 4.19
N SER A 231 -24.51 -8.06 3.41
CA SER A 231 -25.62 -7.15 3.11
C SER A 231 -26.44 -6.79 4.36
N GLU A 232 -26.65 -7.74 5.29
CA GLU A 232 -27.32 -7.50 6.56
C GLU A 232 -26.51 -6.55 7.46
N ILE A 233 -25.19 -6.75 7.56
CA ILE A 233 -24.29 -5.87 8.33
C ILE A 233 -24.34 -4.45 7.76
N ALA A 234 -24.20 -4.28 6.44
CA ALA A 234 -24.22 -2.97 5.80
C ALA A 234 -25.54 -2.22 6.04
N LYS A 235 -26.68 -2.92 5.97
CA LYS A 235 -28.00 -2.32 6.27
C LYS A 235 -28.14 -1.98 7.75
N ALA A 236 -27.76 -2.88 8.65
CA ALA A 236 -27.83 -2.64 10.09
C ALA A 236 -27.01 -1.41 10.51
N ILE A 237 -25.80 -1.27 9.96
CA ILE A 237 -24.97 -0.08 10.15
C ILE A 237 -25.66 1.17 9.62
N ALA A 238 -26.20 1.11 8.39
CA ALA A 238 -26.88 2.25 7.79
C ALA A 238 -28.12 2.68 8.59
N ASP A 239 -28.90 1.72 9.10
CA ASP A 239 -30.05 1.96 9.97
C ASP A 239 -29.63 2.57 11.31
N GLN A 240 -28.56 2.05 11.93
CA GLN A 240 -28.03 2.56 13.20
C GLN A 240 -27.50 4.00 13.06
N LEU A 241 -26.92 4.35 11.91
CA LEU A 241 -26.50 5.70 11.58
C LEU A 241 -27.63 6.59 11.03
N GLN A 242 -28.85 6.06 10.95
CA GLN A 242 -30.02 6.73 10.38
C GLN A 242 -29.75 7.31 8.98
N ALA A 243 -28.96 6.58 8.19
CA ALA A 243 -28.66 6.91 6.80
C ALA A 243 -29.91 6.69 5.95
N LYS A 244 -30.16 7.59 5.00
CA LYS A 244 -31.27 7.46 4.05
C LYS A 244 -30.82 6.56 2.91
N LEU A 245 -31.41 5.37 2.79
CA LEU A 245 -31.21 4.50 1.63
C LEU A 245 -32.36 4.69 0.63
N SER A 246 -32.00 5.03 -0.61
CA SER A 246 -32.90 4.91 -1.75
C SER A 246 -33.19 3.44 -2.09
N PRO A 247 -34.29 3.14 -2.80
CA PRO A 247 -34.58 1.78 -3.25
C PRO A 247 -33.46 1.18 -4.12
N ASN A 248 -32.77 2.01 -4.91
CA ASN A 248 -31.68 1.56 -5.77
C ASN A 248 -30.43 1.20 -4.96
N GLU A 249 -30.06 2.00 -3.96
CA GLU A 249 -28.94 1.70 -3.06
C GLU A 249 -29.22 0.40 -2.28
N LYS A 250 -30.45 0.23 -1.78
CA LYS A 250 -30.85 -0.99 -1.07
C LYS A 250 -30.71 -2.23 -1.96
N LYS A 251 -31.21 -2.16 -3.20
CA LYS A 251 -31.09 -3.26 -4.17
C LYS A 251 -29.63 -3.55 -4.52
N ALA A 252 -28.79 -2.53 -4.65
CA ALA A 252 -27.38 -2.70 -4.94
C ALA A 252 -26.62 -3.36 -3.78
N ILE A 253 -26.95 -3.05 -2.53
CA ILE A 253 -26.37 -3.69 -1.33
C ILE A 253 -26.82 -5.16 -1.20
N GLU A 254 -28.05 -5.47 -1.61
CA GLU A 254 -28.63 -6.82 -1.55
C GLU A 254 -28.14 -7.76 -2.66
N GLN A 255 -27.52 -7.22 -3.71
CA GLN A 255 -27.05 -8.02 -4.82
C GLN A 255 -25.72 -8.70 -4.46
N PRO A 256 -25.67 -10.04 -4.39
CA PRO A 256 -24.41 -10.74 -4.14
C PRO A 256 -23.46 -10.57 -5.35
N PRO A 257 -22.14 -10.52 -5.11
CA PRO A 257 -21.15 -10.35 -6.18
C PRO A 257 -21.07 -11.59 -7.09
N THR A 258 -21.28 -12.78 -6.53
CA THR A 258 -21.28 -14.07 -7.24
C THR A 258 -22.12 -15.09 -6.46
N THR A 259 -22.51 -16.19 -7.09
CA THR A 259 -23.09 -17.37 -6.43
C THR A 259 -22.06 -18.45 -6.15
N ASP A 260 -20.80 -18.30 -6.59
CA ASP A 260 -19.72 -19.25 -6.39
C ASP A 260 -18.66 -18.73 -5.41
N LEU A 261 -18.63 -19.32 -4.22
CA LEU A 261 -17.70 -18.95 -3.14
C LEU A 261 -16.23 -19.18 -3.48
N ALA A 262 -15.91 -20.19 -4.29
CA ALA A 262 -14.53 -20.43 -4.70
C ALA A 262 -14.10 -19.43 -5.77
N ALA A 263 -15.01 -18.98 -6.64
CA ALA A 263 -14.74 -17.84 -7.52
C ALA A 263 -14.50 -16.56 -6.70
N PHE A 264 -15.31 -16.33 -5.65
CA PHE A 264 -15.13 -15.20 -4.74
C PHE A 264 -13.81 -15.21 -3.98
N ASP A 265 -13.33 -16.39 -3.54
CA ASP A 265 -12.02 -16.52 -2.90
C ASP A 265 -10.88 -16.12 -3.83
N LEU A 266 -10.90 -16.64 -5.07
CA LEU A 266 -9.93 -16.28 -6.12
C LEU A 266 -9.94 -14.76 -6.39
N TYR A 267 -11.13 -14.16 -6.52
CA TYR A 267 -11.31 -12.73 -6.71
C TYR A 267 -10.78 -11.90 -5.53
N SER A 268 -11.09 -12.30 -4.29
CA SER A 268 -10.64 -11.61 -3.07
C SER A 268 -9.12 -11.62 -2.95
N ARG A 269 -8.49 -12.76 -3.24
CA ARG A 269 -7.03 -12.91 -3.29
C ARG A 269 -6.42 -12.01 -4.36
N ALA A 270 -7.01 -11.96 -5.56
CA ALA A 270 -6.55 -11.09 -6.63
C ALA A 270 -6.64 -9.60 -6.26
N LYS A 271 -7.74 -9.16 -5.65
CA LYS A 271 -7.88 -7.76 -5.18
C LYS A 271 -6.83 -7.41 -4.13
N SER A 272 -6.57 -8.31 -3.19
CA SER A 272 -5.54 -8.11 -2.17
C SER A 272 -4.16 -7.92 -2.81
N LEU A 273 -3.78 -8.79 -3.75
CA LEU A 273 -2.52 -8.66 -4.50
C LEU A 273 -2.44 -7.32 -5.26
N ILE A 274 -3.50 -6.93 -5.97
CA ILE A 274 -3.56 -5.66 -6.71
C ILE A 274 -3.36 -4.46 -5.77
N LEU A 275 -4.02 -4.47 -4.60
CA LEU A 275 -3.92 -3.41 -3.59
C LEU A 275 -2.49 -3.30 -3.04
N THR A 276 -1.83 -4.42 -2.77
CA THR A 276 -0.47 -4.45 -2.20
C THR A 276 0.64 -4.21 -3.23
N THR A 277 0.34 -4.13 -4.53
CA THR A 277 1.35 -3.99 -5.59
C THR A 277 2.01 -2.59 -5.63
N ASN A 278 1.63 -1.63 -4.76
CA ASN A 278 2.19 -0.26 -4.78
C ASN A 278 3.47 -0.08 -3.93
N PHE A 279 4.42 0.66 -4.52
CA PHE A 279 5.71 1.19 -4.02
C PHE A 279 7.03 0.44 -4.28
N SER A 280 7.04 -0.68 -4.99
CA SER A 280 8.31 -1.19 -5.55
C SER A 280 8.23 -1.38 -7.07
N ALA A 281 9.24 -0.87 -7.77
CA ALA A 281 9.44 -1.10 -9.20
C ALA A 281 9.77 -2.57 -9.52
N THR A 282 9.93 -3.42 -8.51
CA THR A 282 10.43 -4.81 -8.65
C THR A 282 9.37 -5.91 -8.43
N ASN A 283 8.15 -5.61 -7.97
CA ASN A 283 7.11 -6.64 -7.74
C ASN A 283 6.22 -6.89 -8.99
N ASP A 284 6.80 -7.42 -10.06
CA ASP A 284 6.08 -7.95 -11.24
C ASP A 284 5.23 -9.23 -10.98
N PRO A 285 5.57 -10.16 -10.05
CA PRO A 285 4.83 -11.43 -9.95
C PRO A 285 3.41 -11.28 -9.37
N ASP A 286 3.16 -10.30 -8.50
CA ASP A 286 1.88 -10.19 -7.78
C ASP A 286 0.72 -9.79 -8.71
N LEU A 287 0.95 -8.88 -9.66
CA LEU A 287 -0.09 -8.45 -10.60
C LEU A 287 -0.38 -9.52 -11.66
N ARG A 288 0.64 -10.25 -12.13
CA ARG A 288 0.42 -11.40 -13.02
C ARG A 288 -0.37 -12.48 -12.31
N LYS A 289 -0.03 -12.74 -11.05
CA LYS A 289 -0.76 -13.73 -10.25
C LYS A 289 -2.20 -13.31 -10.01
N ALA A 290 -2.45 -12.02 -9.74
CA ALA A 290 -3.81 -11.49 -9.66
C ALA A 290 -4.61 -11.70 -10.97
N ILE A 291 -3.99 -11.47 -12.13
CA ILE A 291 -4.64 -11.74 -13.42
C ILE A 291 -4.99 -13.23 -13.57
N GLU A 292 -4.07 -14.14 -13.25
CA GLU A 292 -4.33 -15.59 -13.29
C GLU A 292 -5.51 -15.99 -12.39
N LEU A 293 -5.54 -15.48 -11.16
CA LEU A 293 -6.63 -15.74 -10.22
C LEU A 293 -7.98 -15.20 -10.72
N LEU A 294 -7.99 -14.01 -11.34
CA LEU A 294 -9.18 -13.44 -11.95
C LEU A 294 -9.65 -14.25 -13.16
N ASP A 295 -8.72 -14.72 -14.01
CA ASP A 295 -9.04 -15.61 -15.14
C ASP A 295 -9.66 -16.92 -14.65
N GLU A 296 -9.16 -17.50 -13.56
CA GLU A 296 -9.76 -18.68 -12.92
C GLU A 296 -11.14 -18.37 -12.35
N ALA A 297 -11.32 -17.21 -11.70
CA ALA A 297 -12.61 -16.78 -11.15
C ALA A 297 -13.68 -16.65 -12.23
N VAL A 298 -13.40 -15.98 -13.35
CA VAL A 298 -14.38 -15.80 -14.44
C VAL A 298 -14.60 -17.06 -15.27
N LYS A 299 -13.64 -18.01 -15.30
CA LYS A 299 -13.87 -19.35 -15.88
C LYS A 299 -14.84 -20.16 -15.03
N ARG A 300 -14.75 -20.01 -13.71
CA ARG A 300 -15.57 -20.72 -12.75
C ARG A 300 -16.99 -20.16 -12.69
N ASP A 301 -17.11 -18.84 -12.67
CA ASP A 301 -18.38 -18.13 -12.78
C ASP A 301 -18.34 -17.10 -13.92
N PRO A 302 -18.81 -17.48 -15.13
CA PRO A 302 -18.89 -16.56 -16.27
C PRO A 302 -19.88 -15.41 -16.09
N SER A 303 -20.67 -15.39 -15.01
CA SER A 303 -21.55 -14.28 -14.64
C SER A 303 -20.95 -13.35 -13.59
N PHE A 304 -19.72 -13.61 -13.13
CA PHE A 304 -19.05 -12.83 -12.10
C PHE A 304 -18.59 -11.46 -12.61
N PHE A 305 -19.55 -10.54 -12.64
CA PHE A 305 -19.43 -9.20 -13.17
C PHE A 305 -18.26 -8.40 -12.59
N ASP A 306 -18.10 -8.39 -11.26
CA ASP A 306 -17.06 -7.61 -10.59
C ASP A 306 -15.65 -8.15 -10.91
N ALA A 307 -15.51 -9.47 -11.07
CA ALA A 307 -14.26 -10.08 -11.50
C ALA A 307 -13.85 -9.65 -12.92
N TYR A 308 -14.80 -9.52 -13.86
CA TYR A 308 -14.51 -8.96 -15.18
C TYR A 308 -14.09 -7.48 -15.13
N CYS A 309 -14.74 -6.67 -14.30
CA CYS A 309 -14.34 -5.26 -14.10
C CYS A 309 -12.92 -5.17 -13.56
N GLN A 310 -12.59 -6.00 -12.56
CA GLN A 310 -11.25 -6.05 -11.97
C GLN A 310 -10.19 -6.60 -12.94
N LEU A 311 -10.54 -7.59 -13.77
CA LEU A 311 -9.66 -8.15 -14.80
C LEU A 311 -9.35 -7.11 -15.90
N ALA A 312 -10.37 -6.37 -16.35
CA ALA A 312 -10.19 -5.27 -17.28
C ALA A 312 -9.23 -4.21 -16.71
N TYR A 313 -9.45 -3.80 -15.45
CA TYR A 313 -8.56 -2.89 -14.74
C TYR A 313 -7.13 -3.43 -14.65
N ALA A 314 -6.94 -4.68 -14.22
CA ALA A 314 -5.61 -5.28 -14.06
C ALA A 314 -4.83 -5.29 -15.38
N HIS A 315 -5.47 -5.62 -16.50
CA HIS A 315 -4.84 -5.59 -17.81
C HIS A 315 -4.47 -4.18 -18.27
N VAL A 316 -5.36 -3.19 -18.14
CA VAL A 316 -5.01 -1.81 -18.54
C VAL A 316 -4.00 -1.15 -17.60
N TYR A 317 -4.00 -1.51 -16.32
CA TYR A 317 -2.97 -1.07 -15.38
C TYR A 317 -1.60 -1.67 -15.75
N PHE A 318 -1.56 -2.96 -16.10
CA PHE A 318 -0.34 -3.60 -16.61
C PHE A 318 0.16 -2.89 -17.88
N TYR A 319 -0.75 -2.62 -18.82
CA TYR A 319 -0.43 -1.90 -20.05
C TYR A 319 0.10 -0.49 -19.76
N GLY A 320 -0.63 0.32 -18.98
CA GLY A 320 -0.36 1.74 -18.84
C GLY A 320 0.71 2.12 -17.80
N VAL A 321 0.99 1.26 -16.83
CA VAL A 321 1.90 1.54 -15.71
C VAL A 321 3.10 0.60 -15.67
N ARG A 322 2.90 -0.70 -15.98
CA ARG A 322 3.96 -1.71 -15.87
C ARG A 322 4.70 -2.00 -17.19
N GLY A 323 4.22 -1.46 -18.31
CA GLY A 323 4.99 -1.37 -19.55
C GLY A 323 4.78 -2.48 -20.59
N ASP A 324 3.82 -3.40 -20.40
CA ASP A 324 3.38 -4.30 -21.47
C ASP A 324 2.46 -3.56 -22.45
N HIS A 325 3.07 -2.74 -23.30
CA HIS A 325 2.37 -1.94 -24.31
C HIS A 325 1.98 -2.75 -25.56
N THR A 326 1.81 -4.08 -25.44
CA THR A 326 1.43 -4.91 -26.59
C THR A 326 -0.04 -4.73 -26.96
N PRO A 327 -0.39 -4.80 -28.26
CA PRO A 327 -1.79 -4.82 -28.69
C PRO A 327 -2.58 -5.99 -28.08
N ALA A 328 -1.91 -7.13 -27.84
CA ALA A 328 -2.51 -8.30 -27.21
C ALA A 328 -2.99 -8.01 -25.78
N ARG A 329 -2.18 -7.31 -24.96
CA ARG A 329 -2.58 -6.91 -23.60
C ARG A 329 -3.81 -6.01 -23.62
N LEU A 330 -3.84 -5.04 -24.53
CA LEU A 330 -4.97 -4.12 -24.65
C LEU A 330 -6.25 -4.85 -25.12
N ALA A 331 -6.11 -5.81 -26.04
CA ALA A 331 -7.22 -6.63 -26.51
C ALA A 331 -7.81 -7.52 -25.38
N LEU A 332 -6.97 -8.06 -24.49
CA LEU A 332 -7.44 -8.79 -23.30
C LEU A 332 -8.25 -7.88 -22.36
N ALA A 333 -7.76 -6.65 -22.13
CA ALA A 333 -8.50 -5.68 -21.32
C ALA A 333 -9.85 -5.32 -21.95
N GLU A 334 -9.87 -5.13 -23.26
CA GLU A 334 -11.10 -4.84 -24.01
C GLU A 334 -12.08 -6.01 -23.95
N ALA A 335 -11.61 -7.25 -24.09
CA ALA A 335 -12.45 -8.45 -24.00
C ALA A 335 -13.09 -8.58 -22.60
N ALA A 336 -12.34 -8.34 -21.53
CA ALA A 336 -12.87 -8.33 -20.17
C ALA A 336 -13.90 -7.21 -19.97
N LEU A 337 -13.63 -5.99 -20.49
CA LEU A 337 -14.58 -4.88 -20.44
C LEU A 337 -15.87 -5.16 -21.24
N GLN A 338 -15.75 -5.81 -22.40
CA GLN A 338 -16.91 -6.22 -23.20
C GLN A 338 -17.73 -7.28 -22.46
N ALA A 339 -17.09 -8.22 -21.76
CA ALA A 339 -17.78 -9.19 -20.92
C ALA A 339 -18.56 -8.50 -19.78
N ALA A 340 -17.93 -7.59 -19.04
CA ALA A 340 -18.61 -6.78 -18.01
C ALA A 340 -19.79 -5.97 -18.59
N THR A 341 -19.57 -5.33 -19.75
CA THR A 341 -20.61 -4.54 -20.44
C THR A 341 -21.80 -5.41 -20.88
N ARG A 342 -21.56 -6.65 -21.35
CA ARG A 342 -22.65 -7.59 -21.71
C ARG A 342 -23.47 -8.01 -20.50
N LEU A 343 -22.84 -8.17 -19.35
CA LEU A 343 -23.52 -8.58 -18.12
C LEU A 343 -24.34 -7.42 -17.53
N ARG A 344 -23.75 -6.23 -17.42
CA ARG A 344 -24.39 -5.05 -16.82
C ARG A 344 -23.93 -3.76 -17.52
N PRO A 345 -24.55 -3.36 -18.64
CA PRO A 345 -24.10 -2.22 -19.43
C PRO A 345 -24.22 -0.89 -18.69
N ASP A 346 -25.27 -0.72 -17.88
CA ASP A 346 -25.59 0.53 -17.17
C ASP A 346 -25.02 0.57 -15.74
N ALA A 347 -24.23 -0.43 -15.32
CA ALA A 347 -23.63 -0.45 -13.99
C ALA A 347 -22.51 0.59 -13.88
N ALA A 348 -22.45 1.28 -12.74
CA ALA A 348 -21.41 2.28 -12.50
C ALA A 348 -19.99 1.68 -12.51
N GLU A 349 -19.84 0.43 -12.07
CA GLU A 349 -18.58 -0.31 -12.15
C GLU A 349 -18.15 -0.56 -13.61
N THR A 350 -19.10 -0.76 -14.54
CA THR A 350 -18.81 -0.85 -15.99
C THR A 350 -18.29 0.47 -16.53
N HIS A 351 -18.93 1.58 -16.15
CA HIS A 351 -18.48 2.93 -16.52
C HIS A 351 -17.08 3.23 -15.94
N LEU A 352 -16.81 2.85 -14.69
CA LEU A 352 -15.48 2.96 -14.09
C LEU A 352 -14.42 2.10 -14.82
N ALA A 353 -14.75 0.85 -15.17
CA ALA A 353 -13.84 -0.02 -15.92
C ALA A 353 -13.54 0.57 -17.32
N ARG A 354 -14.57 1.13 -17.98
CA ARG A 354 -14.44 1.83 -19.27
C ARG A 354 -13.58 3.08 -19.15
N ALA A 355 -13.76 3.89 -18.10
CA ALA A 355 -12.93 5.06 -17.84
C ALA A 355 -11.45 4.69 -17.70
N ASN A 356 -11.15 3.62 -16.97
CA ASN A 356 -9.78 3.09 -16.84
C ASN A 356 -9.21 2.66 -18.20
N TYR A 357 -10.01 1.96 -19.01
CA TYR A 357 -9.60 1.55 -20.35
C TYR A 357 -9.30 2.75 -21.27
N LEU A 358 -10.16 3.77 -21.25
CA LEU A 358 -9.98 5.00 -22.01
C LEU A 358 -8.73 5.76 -21.55
N TYR A 359 -8.51 5.88 -20.24
CA TYR A 359 -7.36 6.59 -19.68
C TYR A 359 -6.01 5.89 -19.97
N TYR A 360 -5.87 4.61 -19.59
CA TYR A 360 -4.60 3.89 -19.71
C TYR A 360 -4.36 3.35 -21.12
N GLY A 361 -5.40 2.80 -21.76
CA GLY A 361 -5.29 2.11 -23.04
C GLY A 361 -5.37 3.05 -24.25
N ARG A 362 -6.32 4.00 -24.24
CA ARG A 362 -6.59 4.89 -25.38
C ARG A 362 -6.05 6.30 -25.20
N ARG A 363 -5.67 6.68 -23.97
CA ARG A 363 -5.32 8.05 -23.57
C ARG A 363 -6.41 9.08 -23.91
N ASP A 364 -7.66 8.63 -23.96
CA ASP A 364 -8.83 9.49 -24.15
C ASP A 364 -9.30 10.00 -22.78
N TYR A 365 -8.72 11.14 -22.38
CA TYR A 365 -9.00 11.75 -21.08
C TYR A 365 -10.39 12.37 -21.00
N ALA A 366 -10.93 12.87 -22.12
CA ALA A 366 -12.25 13.47 -22.16
C ALA A 366 -13.32 12.38 -22.04
N GLY A 367 -13.18 11.29 -22.81
CA GLY A 367 -14.04 10.13 -22.69
C GLY A 367 -13.99 9.50 -21.29
N ALA A 368 -12.79 9.34 -20.72
CA ALA A 368 -12.65 8.80 -19.37
C ALA A 368 -13.39 9.65 -18.31
N LEU A 369 -13.28 10.98 -18.36
CA LEU A 369 -14.02 11.86 -17.45
C LEU A 369 -15.54 11.75 -17.64
N ALA A 370 -16.02 11.65 -18.87
CA ALA A 370 -17.46 11.50 -19.15
C ALA A 370 -18.02 10.21 -18.52
N GLU A 371 -17.28 9.10 -18.60
CA GLU A 371 -17.65 7.83 -17.97
C GLU A 371 -17.62 7.92 -16.43
N LEU A 372 -16.62 8.60 -15.86
CA LEU A 372 -16.51 8.82 -14.40
C LEU A 372 -17.68 9.62 -13.84
N GLU A 373 -18.18 10.62 -14.58
CA GLU A 373 -19.36 11.40 -14.19
C GLU A 373 -20.63 10.54 -14.10
N ILE A 374 -20.76 9.52 -14.94
CA ILE A 374 -21.88 8.56 -14.87
C ILE A 374 -21.70 7.66 -13.66
N ALA A 375 -20.51 7.07 -13.49
CA ALA A 375 -20.21 6.15 -12.40
C ALA A 375 -20.40 6.80 -11.01
N ARG A 376 -20.03 8.08 -10.85
CA ARG A 376 -20.14 8.82 -9.59
C ARG A 376 -21.56 8.90 -9.03
N ARG A 377 -22.58 8.75 -9.86
CA ARG A 377 -23.99 8.81 -9.43
C ARG A 377 -24.41 7.62 -8.57
N ALA A 378 -23.77 6.46 -8.75
CA ALA A 378 -24.11 5.23 -8.00
C ALA A 378 -22.94 4.70 -7.14
N LEU A 379 -21.75 5.30 -7.26
CA LEU A 379 -20.57 4.99 -6.46
C LEU A 379 -20.03 6.25 -5.76
N PRO A 380 -20.84 6.94 -4.93
CA PRO A 380 -20.50 8.28 -4.41
C PRO A 380 -19.24 8.32 -3.53
N ASN A 381 -18.87 7.19 -2.91
CA ASN A 381 -17.71 7.06 -2.04
C ASN A 381 -16.65 6.09 -2.57
N ASP A 382 -16.66 5.71 -3.85
CA ASP A 382 -15.61 4.84 -4.39
C ASP A 382 -14.32 5.63 -4.64
N PRO A 383 -13.21 5.31 -3.96
CA PRO A 383 -11.97 6.07 -4.03
C PRO A 383 -11.36 6.07 -5.44
N ARG A 384 -11.62 5.03 -6.25
CA ARG A 384 -11.04 4.87 -7.60
C ARG A 384 -11.56 5.94 -8.56
N LEU A 385 -12.76 6.46 -8.34
CA LEU A 385 -13.31 7.55 -9.14
C LEU A 385 -12.50 8.84 -8.94
N PHE A 386 -12.22 9.18 -7.69
CA PHE A 386 -11.46 10.36 -7.33
C PHE A 386 -9.99 10.21 -7.73
N GLU A 387 -9.42 9.02 -7.54
CA GLU A 387 -8.04 8.72 -7.95
C GLU A 387 -7.85 8.94 -9.46
N LEU A 388 -8.70 8.30 -10.28
CA LEU A 388 -8.59 8.39 -11.74
C LEU A 388 -8.87 9.81 -12.25
N THR A 389 -9.86 10.49 -11.67
CA THR A 389 -10.14 11.92 -11.96
C THR A 389 -8.92 12.77 -11.65
N GLY A 390 -8.32 12.60 -10.47
CA GLY A 390 -7.13 13.33 -10.05
C GLY A 390 -5.95 13.11 -10.99
N TYR A 391 -5.72 11.86 -11.42
CA TYR A 391 -4.70 11.54 -12.41
C TYR A 391 -4.95 12.18 -13.78
N ILE A 392 -6.19 12.20 -14.25
CA ILE A 392 -6.56 12.85 -15.51
C ILE A 392 -6.34 14.35 -15.43
N LEU A 393 -6.85 15.01 -14.40
CA LEU A 393 -6.72 16.45 -14.19
C LEU A 393 -5.25 16.88 -14.10
N ARG A 394 -4.43 16.11 -13.38
CA ARG A 394 -2.98 16.30 -13.33
C ARG A 394 -2.33 16.25 -14.71
N ARG A 395 -2.73 15.31 -15.58
CA ARG A 395 -2.21 15.21 -16.96
C ARG A 395 -2.68 16.34 -17.86
N ARG A 396 -3.81 16.98 -17.54
CA ARG A 396 -4.36 18.14 -18.24
C ARG A 396 -3.83 19.49 -17.72
N GLY A 397 -2.93 19.47 -16.73
CA GLY A 397 -2.37 20.69 -16.11
C GLY A 397 -3.24 21.32 -15.01
N GLN A 398 -4.39 20.72 -14.69
CA GLN A 398 -5.29 21.16 -13.60
C GLN A 398 -4.82 20.58 -12.26
N HIS A 399 -3.64 21.02 -11.81
CA HIS A 399 -2.93 20.40 -10.69
C HIS A 399 -3.66 20.54 -9.34
N GLU A 400 -4.28 21.69 -9.06
CA GLU A 400 -4.98 21.93 -7.80
C GLU A 400 -6.23 21.06 -7.67
N GLU A 401 -7.12 21.09 -8.67
CA GLU A 401 -8.29 20.21 -8.72
C GLU A 401 -7.89 18.72 -8.71
N GLY A 402 -6.80 18.39 -9.40
CA GLY A 402 -6.23 17.04 -9.40
C GLY A 402 -5.79 16.60 -8.01
N LEU A 403 -5.11 17.47 -7.26
CA LEU A 403 -4.68 17.20 -5.89
C LEU A 403 -5.88 17.03 -4.94
N GLN A 404 -6.90 17.88 -5.04
CA GLN A 404 -8.11 17.77 -4.22
C GLN A 404 -8.81 16.41 -4.42
N ASN A 405 -8.89 15.95 -5.67
CA ASN A 405 -9.44 14.62 -5.96
C ASN A 405 -8.56 13.50 -5.40
N LEU A 406 -7.23 13.59 -5.52
CA LEU A 406 -6.34 12.58 -4.94
C LEU A 406 -6.39 12.57 -3.41
N GLN A 407 -6.53 13.73 -2.76
CA GLN A 407 -6.76 13.82 -1.31
C GLN A 407 -8.06 13.12 -0.93
N ARG A 408 -9.14 13.37 -1.66
CA ARG A 408 -10.43 12.71 -1.45
C ARG A 408 -10.39 11.19 -1.69
N ALA A 409 -9.49 10.70 -2.56
CA ALA A 409 -9.32 9.26 -2.80
C ALA A 409 -8.67 8.52 -1.61
N VAL A 410 -7.93 9.25 -0.76
CA VAL A 410 -7.26 8.71 0.43
C VAL A 410 -7.96 9.11 1.74
N GLU A 411 -9.01 9.92 1.66
CA GLU A 411 -10.05 9.97 2.70
C GLU A 411 -10.90 8.72 2.55
#